data_AF-A0A246GJE6-F1
#
_entry.id   AF-A0A246GJE6-F1
#
_cell.length_a   1.000
_cell.length_b   1.000
_cell.length_c   1.000
_cell.angle_alpha   90.00
_cell.angle_beta   90.00
_cell.angle_gamma   90.00
#
_symmetry.space_group_name_H-M   'P 1'
#
loop_
_entity.id
_entity.type
_entity.pdbx_description
1 polymer ?
#
loop_
_entity_poly.entity_id
_entity_poly.type
_entity_poly.pdbx_seq_one_letter_code
_entity_poly.pdbx_strand_id
1 'polypeptide(L)'
;MEIKYLNKLKDNFQLFKDSKPSSIEKIDALENELSIQLPKTVKEFLFLTGDDYDMMLRGGGGAKQGIENMDYIRDVSFNLLKSTGQEIKNIFPFLEYADQFLFYFLDEGDDPAVYRFETELFYCGDDYMPDSSKSGYPKGVSKVAYSFSSMINSVVDNKLKQQNT
;
A
#
# COMPACT_ATOMS: atom_id res chain seq x y z
N MET A 1 -18.08 -10.26 -0.38
CA MET A 1 -17.23 -10.12 -1.59
C MET A 1 -16.60 -11.46 -1.91
N GLU A 2 -16.50 -11.85 -3.18
CA GLU A 2 -15.73 -13.03 -3.59
C GLU A 2 -14.23 -12.69 -3.64
N ILE A 3 -13.39 -13.51 -2.97
CA ILE A 3 -11.93 -13.34 -2.92
C ILE A 3 -11.29 -14.13 -4.07
N LYS A 4 -10.63 -13.43 -5.00
CA LYS A 4 -9.97 -14.00 -6.18
C LYS A 4 -8.45 -14.01 -6.05
N TYR A 5 -7.86 -12.93 -5.53
CA TYR A 5 -6.40 -12.73 -5.49
C TYR A 5 -5.79 -13.01 -4.11
N LEU A 6 -6.51 -12.72 -3.03
CA LEU A 6 -5.98 -12.80 -1.66
C LEU A 6 -6.41 -14.06 -0.88
N ASN A 7 -6.53 -15.19 -1.56
CA ASN A 7 -6.89 -16.47 -0.92
C ASN A 7 -5.90 -16.86 0.20
N LYS A 8 -4.60 -16.67 -0.02
CA LYS A 8 -3.59 -16.99 1.00
C LYS A 8 -3.78 -16.17 2.28
N LEU A 9 -4.07 -14.86 2.16
CA LEU A 9 -4.37 -14.02 3.32
C LEU A 9 -5.63 -14.49 4.02
N LYS A 10 -6.71 -14.74 3.26
CA LYS A 10 -7.97 -15.24 3.80
C LYS A 10 -7.79 -16.54 4.59
N ASP A 11 -7.06 -17.51 4.04
CA ASP A 11 -6.83 -18.82 4.65
C ASP A 11 -5.88 -18.76 5.87
N ASN A 12 -5.14 -17.67 6.02
CA ASN A 12 -4.17 -17.44 7.09
C ASN A 12 -4.51 -16.21 7.95
N PHE A 13 -5.75 -15.72 7.88
CA PHE A 13 -6.14 -14.47 8.54
C PHE A 13 -5.95 -14.52 10.07
N GLN A 14 -6.08 -15.69 10.67
CA GLN A 14 -5.83 -15.93 12.10
C GLN A 14 -4.43 -15.54 12.59
N LEU A 15 -3.45 -15.38 11.69
CA LEU A 15 -2.10 -14.92 12.02
C LEU A 15 -2.03 -13.40 12.29
N PHE A 16 -3.07 -12.66 11.90
CA PHE A 16 -3.16 -11.20 11.96
C PHE A 16 -4.29 -10.76 12.88
N LYS A 17 -4.26 -11.22 14.14
CA LYS A 17 -5.36 -11.01 15.11
C LYS A 17 -5.65 -9.55 15.44
N ASP A 18 -4.66 -8.67 15.24
CA ASP A 18 -4.79 -7.24 15.47
C ASP A 18 -5.42 -6.52 14.27
N SER A 19 -5.50 -7.18 13.11
CA SER A 19 -6.13 -6.62 11.93
C SER A 19 -7.65 -6.73 11.98
N LYS A 20 -8.34 -5.71 11.45
CA LYS A 20 -9.80 -5.62 11.48
C LYS A 20 -10.36 -5.52 10.06
N PRO A 21 -11.23 -6.45 9.63
CA PRO A 21 -11.93 -6.37 8.35
C PRO A 21 -12.73 -5.07 8.22
N SER A 22 -12.81 -4.51 7.01
CA SER A 22 -13.76 -3.43 6.71
C SER A 22 -15.01 -3.97 6.02
N SER A 23 -16.10 -3.22 6.07
CA SER A 23 -17.34 -3.59 5.39
C SER A 23 -17.31 -3.16 3.92
N ILE A 24 -18.14 -3.79 3.08
CA ILE A 24 -18.24 -3.43 1.66
C ILE A 24 -18.77 -1.99 1.53
N GLU A 25 -19.73 -1.61 2.38
CA GLU A 25 -20.32 -0.27 2.39
C GLU A 25 -19.28 0.81 2.68
N LYS A 26 -18.32 0.54 3.57
CA LYS A 26 -17.21 1.47 3.85
C LYS A 26 -16.25 1.59 2.65
N ILE A 27 -15.97 0.48 1.98
CA ILE A 27 -15.11 0.46 0.78
C ILE A 27 -15.77 1.22 -0.37
N ASP A 28 -17.06 0.99 -0.59
CA ASP A 28 -17.83 1.69 -1.61
C ASP A 28 -17.97 3.19 -1.27
N ALA A 29 -18.14 3.54 0.01
CA ALA A 29 -18.15 4.94 0.45
C ALA A 29 -16.83 5.64 0.13
N LEU A 30 -15.69 5.00 0.42
CA LEU A 30 -14.36 5.52 0.07
C LEU A 30 -14.19 5.72 -1.44
N GLU A 31 -14.58 4.75 -2.28
CA GLU A 31 -14.51 4.89 -3.75
C GLU A 31 -15.33 6.10 -4.22
N ASN A 32 -16.53 6.29 -3.67
CA ASN A 32 -17.42 7.39 -4.01
C ASN A 32 -16.89 8.75 -3.54
N GLU A 33 -16.46 8.84 -2.27
CA GLU A 33 -15.94 10.08 -1.67
C GLU A 33 -14.72 10.61 -2.42
N LEU A 34 -13.84 9.69 -2.85
CA LEU A 34 -12.61 10.06 -3.55
C LEU A 34 -12.77 10.07 -5.07
N SER A 35 -13.94 9.67 -5.59
CA SER A 35 -14.22 9.56 -7.03
C SER A 35 -13.16 8.71 -7.76
N ILE A 36 -12.81 7.57 -7.17
CA ILE A 36 -11.82 6.61 -7.69
C ILE A 36 -12.45 5.23 -7.87
N GLN A 37 -11.74 4.37 -8.59
CA GLN A 37 -11.99 2.93 -8.60
C GLN A 37 -10.79 2.21 -8.02
N LEU A 38 -10.99 1.55 -6.89
CA LEU A 38 -9.98 0.71 -6.27
C LEU A 38 -9.85 -0.60 -7.05
N PRO A 39 -8.61 -1.05 -7.30
CA PRO A 39 -8.35 -2.38 -7.85
C PRO A 39 -9.03 -3.48 -7.05
N LYS A 40 -9.49 -4.54 -7.72
CA LYS A 40 -10.16 -5.67 -7.05
C LYS A 40 -9.32 -6.24 -5.90
N THR A 41 -8.01 -6.41 -6.10
CA THR A 41 -7.11 -6.95 -5.07
C THR A 41 -7.03 -6.05 -3.84
N VAL A 42 -7.07 -4.73 -4.03
CA VAL A 42 -7.08 -3.78 -2.92
C VAL A 42 -8.42 -3.83 -2.18
N LYS A 43 -9.54 -3.95 -2.90
CA LYS A 43 -10.85 -4.14 -2.26
C LYS A 43 -10.92 -5.43 -1.45
N GLU A 44 -10.34 -6.52 -1.96
CA GLU A 44 -10.20 -7.77 -1.20
C GLU A 44 -9.35 -7.56 0.06
N PHE A 45 -8.27 -6.79 -0.02
CA PHE A 45 -7.43 -6.47 1.13
C PHE A 45 -8.21 -5.69 2.19
N LEU A 46 -8.87 -4.60 1.80
CA LEU A 46 -9.68 -3.81 2.73
C LEU A 46 -10.86 -4.60 3.31
N PHE A 47 -11.46 -5.49 2.52
CA PHE A 47 -12.52 -6.36 3.03
C PHE A 47 -11.99 -7.34 4.09
N LEU A 48 -10.73 -7.77 4.00
CA LEU A 48 -10.12 -8.68 4.98
C LEU A 48 -9.49 -7.95 6.18
N THR A 49 -8.96 -6.74 5.99
CA THR A 49 -8.09 -6.07 6.99
C THR A 49 -8.30 -4.54 7.09
N GLY A 50 -9.26 -3.97 6.37
CA GLY A 50 -9.28 -2.54 6.06
C GLY A 50 -9.60 -1.57 7.21
N ASP A 51 -10.25 -1.99 8.29
CA ASP A 51 -10.52 -1.11 9.44
C ASP A 51 -9.27 -0.94 10.34
N ASP A 52 -8.33 -1.89 10.26
CA ASP A 52 -7.02 -1.81 10.89
C ASP A 52 -6.04 -2.81 10.24
N TYR A 53 -4.98 -2.33 9.60
CA TYR A 53 -3.93 -3.17 9.04
C TYR A 53 -2.52 -2.72 9.47
N ASP A 54 -2.42 -1.87 10.50
CA ASP A 54 -1.15 -1.25 10.91
C ASP A 54 -0.13 -2.30 11.37
N MET A 55 -0.55 -3.22 12.25
CA MET A 55 0.31 -4.30 12.73
C MET A 55 0.74 -5.27 11.62
N MET A 56 -0.05 -5.40 10.55
CA MET A 56 0.25 -6.30 9.44
C MET A 56 1.34 -5.74 8.53
N LEU A 57 1.28 -4.45 8.18
CA LEU A 57 2.20 -3.85 7.20
C LEU A 57 3.36 -3.06 7.83
N ARG A 58 3.16 -2.49 9.02
CA ARG A 58 4.14 -1.61 9.68
C ARG A 58 4.72 -2.21 10.97
N GLY A 59 4.02 -3.18 11.57
CA GLY A 59 4.41 -3.75 12.87
C GLY A 59 4.14 -2.83 14.06
N GLY A 60 3.33 -1.77 13.87
CA GLY A 60 2.95 -0.79 14.89
C GLY A 60 3.83 0.47 14.95
N GLY A 61 3.44 1.42 15.80
CA GLY A 61 4.28 2.57 16.19
C GLY A 61 4.13 3.85 15.36
N GLY A 62 2.98 4.08 14.74
CA GLY A 62 2.70 5.32 13.99
C GLY A 62 1.23 5.71 13.93
N ALA A 63 0.87 6.54 12.94
CA ALA A 63 -0.54 6.80 12.63
C ALA A 63 -1.21 5.48 12.23
N LYS A 64 -2.35 5.19 12.86
CA LYS A 64 -3.12 3.97 12.60
C LYS A 64 -3.40 3.85 11.11
N GLN A 65 -3.12 2.70 10.51
CA GLN A 65 -3.42 2.44 9.11
C GLN A 65 -4.77 1.75 9.00
N GLY A 66 -5.65 2.28 8.17
CA GLY A 66 -7.02 1.82 8.05
C GLY A 66 -7.83 2.75 7.14
N ILE A 67 -9.02 2.30 6.77
CA ILE A 67 -9.88 3.01 5.82
C ILE A 67 -10.22 4.43 6.30
N GLU A 68 -10.40 4.60 7.62
CA GLU A 68 -10.69 5.89 8.26
C GLU A 68 -9.52 6.89 8.18
N ASN A 69 -8.30 6.42 7.89
CA ASN A 69 -7.11 7.26 7.80
C ASN A 69 -6.58 7.40 6.37
N MET A 70 -7.31 6.89 5.36
CA MET A 70 -6.86 6.95 3.96
C MET A 70 -6.78 8.38 3.42
N ASP A 71 -7.69 9.27 3.82
CA ASP A 71 -7.60 10.69 3.45
C ASP A 71 -6.33 11.33 4.00
N TYR A 72 -6.01 11.05 5.27
CA TYR A 72 -4.78 11.51 5.88
C TYR A 72 -3.56 10.98 5.10
N ILE A 73 -3.44 9.67 4.91
CA ILE A 73 -2.33 9.03 4.18
C ILE A 73 -2.16 9.66 2.79
N ARG A 74 -3.26 9.87 2.08
CA ARG A 74 -3.28 10.50 0.76
C ARG A 74 -2.76 11.94 0.82
N ASP A 75 -3.25 12.74 1.76
CA ASP A 75 -2.86 14.14 1.91
C ASP A 75 -1.39 14.29 2.30
N VAL A 76 -0.86 13.48 3.23
CA VAL A 76 0.56 13.53 3.58
C VAL A 76 1.43 13.15 2.38
N SER A 77 1.05 12.11 1.65
CA SER A 77 1.78 11.63 0.46
C SER A 77 1.80 12.67 -0.66
N PHE A 78 0.66 13.32 -0.93
CA PHE A 78 0.61 14.38 -1.94
C PHE A 78 1.36 15.65 -1.52
N ASN A 79 1.35 15.99 -0.22
CA ASN A 79 2.17 17.09 0.29
C ASN A 79 3.67 16.79 0.12
N LEU A 80 4.10 15.54 0.32
CA LEU A 80 5.49 15.11 0.12
C LEU A 80 5.91 15.17 -1.36
N LEU A 81 5.04 14.75 -2.28
CA LEU A 81 5.28 14.90 -3.72
C LEU A 81 5.41 16.38 -4.10
N LYS A 82 4.50 17.22 -3.59
CA LYS A 82 4.52 18.67 -3.83
C LYS A 82 5.80 19.32 -3.30
N SER A 83 6.28 18.95 -2.11
CA SER A 83 7.50 19.52 -1.53
C SER A 83 8.77 19.14 -2.30
N THR A 84 8.73 18.04 -3.07
CA THR A 84 9.84 17.58 -3.91
C THR A 84 9.71 17.99 -5.38
N GLY A 85 8.64 18.71 -5.74
CA GLY A 85 8.35 19.10 -7.12
C GLY A 85 8.03 17.92 -8.05
N GLN A 86 7.68 16.76 -7.48
CA GLN A 86 7.28 15.59 -8.27
C GLN A 86 5.78 15.63 -8.57
N GLU A 87 5.43 15.32 -9.82
CA GLU A 87 4.04 15.17 -10.24
C GLU A 87 3.79 13.72 -10.68
N ILE A 88 3.29 12.89 -9.76
CA ILE A 88 2.85 11.53 -10.05
C ILE A 88 1.33 11.51 -10.05
N LYS A 89 0.72 11.10 -11.16
CA LYS A 89 -0.73 11.11 -11.37
C LYS A 89 -1.30 9.70 -11.32
N ASN A 90 -2.61 9.60 -11.11
CA ASN A 90 -3.37 8.34 -11.05
C ASN A 90 -2.84 7.35 -10.00
N ILE A 91 -2.37 7.84 -8.86
CA ILE A 91 -1.89 6.99 -7.77
C ILE A 91 -2.86 6.97 -6.60
N PHE A 92 -2.82 5.89 -5.84
CA PHE A 92 -3.44 5.82 -4.53
C PHE A 92 -2.42 5.36 -3.48
N PRO A 93 -1.96 6.27 -2.60
CA PRO A 93 -1.14 5.93 -1.44
C PRO A 93 -1.96 5.16 -0.41
N PHE A 94 -1.41 4.07 0.12
CA PHE A 94 -2.10 3.22 1.10
C PHE A 94 -1.25 2.94 2.36
N LEU A 95 -0.01 3.39 2.39
CA LEU A 95 0.85 3.27 3.54
C LEU A 95 1.84 4.43 3.54
N GLU A 96 1.85 5.23 4.60
CA GLU A 96 2.82 6.30 4.77
C GLU A 96 3.85 5.96 5.86
N TYR A 97 5.05 6.46 5.65
CA TYR A 97 6.09 6.65 6.63
C TYR A 97 6.57 8.11 6.51
N ALA A 98 7.31 8.59 7.52
CA ALA A 98 7.69 9.99 7.65
C ALA A 98 8.18 10.66 6.34
N ASP A 99 9.00 9.97 5.57
CA ASP A 99 9.71 10.49 4.40
C ASP A 99 9.53 9.62 3.13
N GLN A 100 8.60 8.66 3.18
CA GLN A 100 8.32 7.71 2.11
C GLN A 100 6.88 7.17 2.19
N PHE A 101 6.33 6.70 1.08
CA PHE A 101 5.03 6.04 1.08
C PHE A 101 4.93 4.94 0.02
N LEU A 102 4.06 3.96 0.27
CA LEU A 102 3.68 2.96 -0.72
C LEU A 102 2.39 3.38 -1.43
N PHE A 103 2.35 3.11 -2.72
CA PHE A 103 1.21 3.40 -3.56
C PHE A 103 1.09 2.38 -4.69
N TYR A 104 -0.04 2.42 -5.38
CA TYR A 104 -0.26 1.73 -6.65
C TYR A 104 -0.89 2.71 -7.64
N PHE A 105 -0.78 2.43 -8.94
CA PHE A 105 -1.50 3.17 -9.95
C PHE A 105 -2.93 2.64 -10.10
N LEU A 106 -3.89 3.55 -10.21
CA LEU A 106 -5.33 3.25 -10.34
C LEU A 106 -5.69 2.67 -11.71
N ASP A 107 -4.84 2.84 -12.72
CA ASP A 107 -5.04 2.39 -14.10
C ASP A 107 -4.28 1.09 -14.46
N GLU A 108 -3.64 0.43 -13.49
CA GLU A 108 -2.90 -0.84 -13.70
C GLU A 108 -3.76 -2.11 -13.54
N GLY A 109 -5.09 -1.98 -13.57
CA GLY A 109 -6.03 -3.10 -13.53
C GLY A 109 -6.31 -3.66 -12.13
N ASP A 110 -6.73 -4.92 -12.07
CA ASP A 110 -7.28 -5.54 -10.84
C ASP A 110 -6.23 -5.84 -9.75
N ASP A 111 -4.98 -6.09 -10.13
CA ASP A 111 -3.88 -6.48 -9.25
C ASP A 111 -2.61 -5.68 -9.63
N PRO A 112 -2.60 -4.37 -9.34
CA PRO A 112 -1.59 -3.45 -9.83
C PRO A 112 -0.24 -3.73 -9.17
N ALA A 113 0.85 -3.25 -9.77
CA ALA A 113 2.14 -3.27 -9.10
C ALA A 113 2.14 -2.33 -7.89
N VAL A 114 3.03 -2.60 -6.92
CA VAL A 114 3.23 -1.72 -5.77
C VAL A 114 4.52 -0.97 -5.95
N TYR A 115 4.44 0.33 -5.71
CA TYR A 115 5.53 1.27 -5.82
C TYR A 115 5.77 1.92 -4.48
N ARG A 116 6.98 2.44 -4.33
CA ARG A 116 7.40 3.25 -3.23
C ARG A 116 7.90 4.59 -3.75
N PHE A 117 7.53 5.66 -3.08
CA PHE A 117 8.18 6.95 -3.19
C PHE A 117 9.05 7.19 -1.96
N GLU A 118 10.31 7.58 -2.12
CA GLU A 118 11.25 7.85 -1.03
C GLU A 118 11.97 9.18 -1.26
N THR A 119 12.03 10.03 -0.22
CA THR A 119 12.78 11.29 -0.29
C THR A 119 14.26 11.15 0.03
N GLU A 120 14.71 10.09 0.71
CA GLU A 120 16.14 9.87 0.99
C GLU A 120 17.00 9.82 -0.29
N LEU A 121 16.42 9.34 -1.40
CA LEU A 121 17.04 9.36 -2.74
C LEU A 121 17.33 10.79 -3.24
N PHE A 122 16.71 11.81 -2.66
CA PHE A 122 17.00 13.23 -2.93
C PHE A 122 18.05 13.79 -1.97
N TYR A 123 18.16 13.26 -0.75
CA TYR A 123 19.09 13.74 0.28
C TYR A 123 20.48 13.10 0.19
N CYS A 124 20.60 11.91 -0.41
CA CYS A 124 21.88 11.20 -0.55
C CYS A 124 22.66 11.53 -1.84
N GLY A 125 22.19 12.47 -2.67
CA GLY A 125 22.80 12.78 -3.96
C GLY A 125 22.55 11.70 -5.02
N ASP A 126 22.82 12.01 -6.29
CA ASP A 126 22.51 11.13 -7.43
C ASP A 126 23.22 9.74 -7.39
N ASP A 127 24.16 9.53 -6.46
CA ASP A 127 24.90 8.27 -6.27
C ASP A 127 24.13 7.20 -5.48
N TYR A 128 23.08 7.56 -4.73
CA TYR A 128 22.26 6.63 -3.96
C TYR A 128 20.92 6.39 -4.66
N MET A 129 20.95 5.78 -5.83
CA MET A 129 19.75 5.31 -6.53
C MET A 129 19.85 3.79 -6.73
N PRO A 130 19.54 2.97 -5.71
CA PRO A 130 19.50 1.52 -5.87
C PRO A 130 18.33 1.17 -6.81
N ASP A 131 18.67 0.78 -8.04
CA ASP A 131 17.79 0.22 -9.09
C ASP A 131 16.64 1.09 -9.63
N SER A 132 16.33 2.25 -9.03
CA SER A 132 15.37 3.23 -9.57
C SER A 132 15.81 3.84 -10.91
N SER A 133 17.12 3.85 -11.20
CA SER A 133 17.70 4.34 -12.46
C SER A 133 17.61 3.36 -13.64
N LYS A 134 17.17 2.10 -13.42
CA LYS A 134 16.95 1.11 -14.51
C LYS A 134 15.52 1.05 -15.01
N SER A 135 14.59 1.68 -14.31
CA SER A 135 13.17 1.60 -14.60
C SER A 135 12.67 3.00 -14.95
N GLY A 136 11.96 3.15 -16.07
CA GLY A 136 11.48 4.43 -16.62
C GLY A 136 10.41 5.13 -15.77
N TYR A 137 10.56 5.15 -14.45
CA TYR A 137 9.68 5.77 -13.47
C TYR A 137 10.19 7.16 -13.06
N PRO A 138 9.31 8.02 -12.49
CA PRO A 138 9.71 9.31 -11.95
C PRO A 138 10.82 9.22 -10.89
N LYS A 139 11.59 10.31 -10.69
CA LYS A 139 12.66 10.36 -9.67
C LYS A 139 12.07 10.08 -8.28
N GLY A 140 12.75 9.25 -7.50
CA GLY A 140 12.31 8.85 -6.15
C GLY A 140 11.31 7.71 -6.12
N VAL A 141 10.89 7.17 -7.28
CA VAL A 141 9.97 6.04 -7.39
C VAL A 141 10.72 4.74 -7.64
N SER A 142 10.39 3.71 -6.88
CA SER A 142 10.85 2.33 -7.11
C SER A 142 9.67 1.37 -7.09
N LYS A 143 9.70 0.33 -7.94
CA LYS A 143 8.74 -0.77 -7.88
C LYS A 143 9.19 -1.74 -6.79
N VAL A 144 8.33 -2.00 -5.81
CA VAL A 144 8.65 -2.90 -4.68
C VAL A 144 7.95 -4.25 -4.76
N ALA A 145 6.90 -4.37 -5.58
CA ALA A 145 6.26 -5.63 -5.89
C ALA A 145 5.65 -5.61 -7.29
N TYR A 146 5.68 -6.75 -7.98
CA TYR A 146 5.07 -6.89 -9.32
C TYR A 146 3.55 -6.85 -9.29
N SER A 147 2.95 -7.17 -8.15
CA SER A 147 1.52 -7.02 -7.92
C SER A 147 1.21 -6.82 -6.43
N PHE A 148 0.06 -6.22 -6.12
CA PHE A 148 -0.41 -6.03 -4.76
C PHE A 148 -0.58 -7.38 -4.05
N SER A 149 -1.15 -8.37 -4.74
CA SER A 149 -1.30 -9.73 -4.19
C SER A 149 0.05 -10.37 -3.88
N SER A 150 1.08 -10.16 -4.70
CA SER A 150 2.43 -10.70 -4.44
C SER A 150 3.07 -10.09 -3.20
N MET A 151 2.87 -8.80 -2.96
CA MET A 151 3.32 -8.11 -1.75
C MET A 151 2.64 -8.71 -0.52
N ILE A 152 1.31 -8.80 -0.53
CA ILE A 152 0.53 -9.35 0.58
C ILE A 152 0.87 -10.81 0.85
N ASN A 153 1.03 -11.64 -0.20
CA ASN A 153 1.46 -13.03 -0.05
C ASN A 153 2.82 -13.14 0.65
N SER A 154 3.76 -12.24 0.34
CA SER A 154 5.07 -12.20 0.99
C SER A 154 4.97 -11.85 2.48
N VAL A 155 4.06 -10.95 2.86
CA VAL A 155 3.76 -10.64 4.27
C VAL A 155 3.24 -11.89 5.00
N VAL A 156 2.31 -12.62 4.40
CA VAL A 156 1.79 -13.88 4.96
C VAL A 156 2.89 -14.94 5.10
N ASP A 157 3.71 -15.13 4.06
CA ASP A 157 4.80 -16.11 4.08
C ASP A 157 5.84 -15.79 5.16
N ASN A 158 6.15 -14.52 5.38
CA ASN A 158 7.05 -14.10 6.45
C ASN A 158 6.46 -14.34 7.84
N LYS A 159 5.17 -14.07 8.04
CA LYS A 159 4.48 -14.35 9.32
C LYS A 159 4.44 -15.84 9.63
N LEU A 160 4.20 -16.69 8.62
CA LEU A 160 4.25 -18.15 8.74
C LEU A 160 5.63 -18.65 9.15
N LYS A 161 6.71 -18.10 8.57
CA LYS A 161 8.09 -18.46 8.96
C LYS A 161 8.38 -18.14 10.42
N GLN A 162 7.92 -16.97 10.90
CA GLN A 162 8.12 -16.55 12.30
C GLN A 162 7.41 -17.44 13.32
N GLN A 163 6.33 -18.15 12.95
CA GLN A 163 5.65 -19.11 13.84
C GLN A 163 6.45 -20.41 14.04
N ASN A 164 7.40 -20.71 13.13
CA ASN A 164 8.16 -21.96 13.12
C ASN A 164 9.59 -21.81 13.69
N THR A 165 9.90 -20.64 14.24
CA THR A 165 11.16 -20.30 14.92
C THR A 165 10.88 -19.98 16.38
#